data_AF-A0AAN5BZW5-F1
#
_entry.id   AF-A0AAN5BZW5-F1
#
_cell.length_a   1.000
_cell.length_b   1.000
_cell.length_c   1.000
_cell.angle_alpha   90.00
_cell.angle_beta   90.00
_cell.angle_gamma   90.00
#
_symmetry.space_group_name_H-M   'P 1'
#
loop_
_entity.id
_entity.type
_entity.pdbx_description
1 polymer ?
#
loop_
_entity_poly.entity_id
_entity_poly.type
_entity_poly.pdbx_seq_one_letter_code
_entity_poly.pdbx_strand_id
1 'polypeptide(L)'
;MGLSQKNTRHIIGKPEFDKMKDGVVIVNTARGAVIDEAALVDALDSGKVYSAGLDVFEEEPKIHPGLVRNPNVMLVPHMGTWTVEVCSLVRSI
;
A
#
# COMPACT_ATOMS: atom_id res chain seq x y z
N MET A 1 11.70 10.17 -6.05
CA MET A 1 11.56 9.08 -7.03
C MET A 1 12.05 7.81 -6.35
N GLY A 2 11.14 7.07 -5.71
CA GLY A 2 11.47 5.96 -4.82
C GLY A 2 12.17 4.84 -5.56
N LEU A 3 13.40 4.53 -5.15
CA LEU A 3 14.17 3.39 -5.64
C LEU A 3 13.53 2.10 -5.10
N SER A 4 12.55 1.55 -5.82
CA SER A 4 12.21 0.14 -5.62
C SER A 4 13.33 -0.68 -6.25
N GLN A 5 13.98 -1.52 -5.44
CA GLN A 5 14.94 -2.49 -5.96
C GLN A 5 14.23 -3.33 -7.03
N LYS A 6 14.86 -3.59 -8.18
CA LYS A 6 14.22 -4.28 -9.32
C LYS A 6 13.47 -5.58 -8.94
N ASN A 7 13.90 -6.23 -7.86
CA ASN A 7 13.34 -7.49 -7.38
C ASN A 7 12.10 -7.33 -6.48
N THR A 8 11.80 -6.13 -5.98
CA THR A 8 10.69 -5.88 -5.03
C THR A 8 9.53 -5.10 -5.62
N ARG A 9 9.64 -4.67 -6.88
CA ARG A 9 8.56 -3.97 -7.57
C ARG A 9 7.47 -4.95 -7.97
N HIS A 10 6.23 -4.66 -7.58
CA HIS A 10 5.03 -5.45 -7.91
C HIS A 10 5.18 -6.94 -7.54
N ILE A 11 5.79 -7.22 -6.39
CA ILE A 11 5.81 -8.59 -5.84
C ILE A 11 4.38 -9.08 -5.59
N ILE A 12 3.49 -8.19 -5.15
CA ILE A 12 2.08 -8.49 -4.93
C ILE A 12 1.29 -7.86 -6.08
N GLY A 13 0.93 -8.68 -7.06
CA GLY A 13 0.02 -8.30 -8.14
C GLY A 13 -1.14 -9.28 -8.26
N LYS A 14 -1.80 -9.27 -9.43
CA LYS A 14 -2.94 -10.13 -9.73
C LYS A 14 -2.70 -11.62 -9.46
N PRO A 15 -1.58 -12.25 -9.91
CA PRO A 15 -1.37 -13.67 -9.66
C PRO A 15 -1.24 -14.03 -8.17
N GLU A 16 -0.76 -13.10 -7.35
CA GLU A 16 -0.64 -13.27 -5.92
C GLU A 16 -2.00 -13.11 -5.23
N PHE A 17 -2.79 -12.11 -5.63
CA PHE A 17 -4.15 -11.94 -5.14
C PHE A 17 -5.03 -13.15 -5.46
N ASP A 18 -4.92 -13.72 -6.67
CA ASP A 18 -5.69 -14.90 -7.07
C ASP A 18 -5.43 -16.13 -6.19
N LYS A 19 -4.19 -16.27 -5.68
CA LYS A 19 -3.78 -17.35 -4.77
C LYS A 19 -4.23 -17.14 -3.33
N MET A 20 -4.66 -15.93 -2.96
CA MET A 20 -5.14 -15.64 -1.61
C MET A 20 -6.51 -16.26 -1.36
N LYS A 21 -6.91 -16.33 -0.09
CA LYS A 21 -8.30 -16.63 0.27
C LYS A 21 -9.19 -15.47 -0.13
N ASP A 22 -10.48 -15.73 -0.32
CA ASP A 22 -11.46 -14.68 -0.54
C ASP A 22 -11.71 -13.92 0.77
N GLY A 23 -11.88 -12.61 0.69
CA GLY A 23 -12.14 -11.74 1.83
C GLY A 23 -10.91 -11.42 2.69
N VAL A 24 -9.69 -11.50 2.14
CA VAL A 24 -8.47 -11.15 2.87
C VAL A 24 -8.38 -9.64 3.15
N VAL A 25 -7.60 -9.27 4.16
CA VAL A 25 -7.26 -7.87 4.47
C VAL A 25 -5.78 -7.64 4.18
N ILE A 26 -5.47 -6.56 3.47
CA ILE A 26 -4.11 -6.21 3.05
C ILE A 26 -3.63 -4.98 3.81
N VAL A 27 -2.38 -5.00 4.29
CA VAL A 27 -1.74 -3.84 4.93
C VAL A 27 -0.37 -3.60 4.33
N ASN A 28 -0.07 -2.36 3.92
CA ASN A 28 1.27 -1.98 3.43
C ASN A 28 1.80 -0.74 4.14
N THR A 29 2.92 -0.91 4.84
CA THR A 29 3.70 0.15 5.51
C THR A 29 5.16 0.13 5.07
N ALA A 30 5.50 -0.62 4.01
CA ALA A 30 6.88 -0.80 3.55
C ALA A 30 7.25 0.24 2.49
N ARG A 31 6.86 -0.03 1.23
CA ARG A 31 7.02 0.87 0.07
C ARG A 31 5.82 0.68 -0.84
N GLY A 32 5.35 1.76 -1.47
CA GLY A 32 4.16 1.71 -2.31
C GLY A 32 4.30 0.73 -3.48
N ALA A 33 5.41 0.81 -4.22
CA ALA A 33 5.67 -0.02 -5.40
C ALA A 33 5.82 -1.53 -5.14
N VAL A 34 5.64 -2.02 -3.90
CA VAL A 34 5.60 -3.46 -3.59
C VAL A 34 4.29 -4.09 -4.07
N ILE A 35 3.20 -3.34 -4.00
CA ILE A 35 1.87 -3.76 -4.43
C ILE A 35 1.55 -3.06 -5.75
N ASP A 36 1.04 -3.80 -6.72
CA ASP A 36 0.40 -3.22 -7.90
C ASP A 36 -0.98 -2.65 -7.50
N GLU A 37 -1.09 -1.31 -7.48
CA GLU A 37 -2.31 -0.61 -7.03
C GLU A 37 -3.51 -0.88 -7.94
N ALA A 38 -3.29 -1.09 -9.24
CA ALA A 38 -4.38 -1.41 -10.17
C ALA A 38 -4.92 -2.82 -9.88
N ALA A 39 -4.02 -3.78 -9.67
CA ALA A 39 -4.40 -5.13 -9.28
C ALA A 39 -5.09 -5.18 -7.90
N LEU A 40 -4.67 -4.32 -6.96
CA LEU A 40 -5.32 -4.21 -5.66
C LEU A 40 -6.75 -3.66 -5.79
N VAL A 41 -6.97 -2.65 -6.64
CA VAL A 41 -8.33 -2.12 -6.90
C VAL A 41 -9.22 -3.20 -7.51
N ASP A 42 -8.74 -3.93 -8.51
CA ASP A 42 -9.49 -5.05 -9.10
C ASP A 42 -9.83 -6.12 -8.05
N ALA A 43 -8.89 -6.41 -7.15
CA ALA A 43 -9.09 -7.40 -6.08
C ALA A 43 -10.10 -6.91 -5.01
N LEU A 44 -10.12 -5.60 -4.73
CA LEU A 44 -11.10 -4.98 -3.84
C LEU A 44 -12.50 -4.96 -4.47
N ASP A 45 -12.59 -4.58 -5.75
CA ASP A 45 -13.86 -4.49 -6.48
C ASP A 45 -14.50 -5.86 -6.70
N SER A 46 -13.69 -6.91 -6.86
CA SER A 46 -14.15 -8.31 -6.95
C SER A 46 -14.48 -8.94 -5.59
N GLY A 47 -14.15 -8.28 -4.47
CA GLY A 47 -14.32 -8.83 -3.12
C GLY A 47 -13.29 -9.90 -2.73
N LYS A 48 -12.29 -10.16 -3.60
CA LYS A 48 -11.15 -11.03 -3.27
C LYS A 48 -10.39 -10.49 -2.07
N VAL A 49 -10.18 -9.18 -2.06
CA VAL A 49 -9.71 -8.41 -0.91
C VAL A 49 -10.92 -7.72 -0.30
N TYR A 50 -11.18 -7.98 0.98
CA TYR A 50 -12.27 -7.33 1.70
C TYR A 50 -11.93 -5.87 2.04
N SER A 51 -10.69 -5.61 2.48
CA SER A 51 -10.25 -4.29 2.93
C SER A 51 -8.74 -4.12 2.77
N ALA A 52 -8.29 -2.87 2.61
CA ALA A 52 -6.86 -2.53 2.54
C ALA A 52 -6.51 -1.34 3.44
N GLY A 53 -5.35 -1.41 4.11
CA GLY A 53 -4.75 -0.32 4.87
C GLY A 53 -3.39 0.07 4.30
N LEU A 54 -3.25 1.28 3.77
CA LEU A 54 -2.04 1.71 3.07
C LEU A 54 -1.48 2.98 3.70
N ASP A 55 -0.22 2.92 4.15
CA ASP A 55 0.55 4.10 4.56
C ASP A 55 1.43 4.63 3.40
N VAL A 56 1.62 3.82 2.35
CA VAL A 56 2.53 4.12 1.24
C VAL A 56 1.87 3.86 -0.11
N PHE A 57 2.20 4.67 -1.13
CA PHE A 57 1.60 4.62 -2.47
C PHE A 57 2.65 4.51 -3.59
N GLU A 58 2.29 3.89 -4.70
CA GLU A 58 3.23 3.62 -5.79
C GLU A 58 3.77 4.92 -6.42
N GLU A 59 2.90 5.91 -6.64
CA GLU A 59 3.23 7.20 -7.24
C GLU A 59 3.11 8.38 -6.24
N GLU A 60 3.60 8.20 -5.01
CA GLU A 60 3.56 9.24 -3.97
C GLU A 60 3.95 10.65 -4.49
N PRO A 61 3.13 11.69 -4.23
CA PRO A 61 1.96 11.73 -3.35
C PRO A 61 0.61 11.39 -4.03
N LYS A 62 0.63 10.96 -5.29
CA LYS A 62 -0.59 10.60 -6.02
C LYS A 62 -1.06 9.22 -5.55
N ILE A 63 -2.36 9.11 -5.34
CA ILE A 63 -3.03 7.86 -4.94
C ILE A 63 -3.91 7.41 -6.10
N HIS A 64 -3.93 6.11 -6.37
CA HIS A 64 -4.83 5.56 -7.36
C HIS A 64 -6.30 5.94 -7.06
N PRO A 65 -7.04 6.55 -8.01
CA PRO A 65 -8.41 7.04 -7.76
C PRO A 65 -9.39 5.94 -7.31
N GLY A 66 -9.15 4.70 -7.71
CA GLY A 66 -9.94 3.55 -7.25
C GLY A 66 -9.82 3.29 -5.75
N LEU A 67 -8.62 3.48 -5.17
CA LEU A 67 -8.39 3.32 -3.74
C LEU A 67 -9.05 4.44 -2.94
N VAL A 68 -9.01 5.67 -3.45
CA VAL A 68 -9.62 6.85 -2.80
C VAL A 68 -11.14 6.73 -2.71
N ARG A 69 -11.80 6.14 -3.72
CA ARG A 69 -13.26 6.00 -3.75
C ARG A 69 -13.78 4.78 -3.00
N ASN A 70 -12.91 3.83 -2.64
CA ASN A 70 -13.34 2.57 -2.06
C ASN A 70 -13.56 2.72 -0.54
N PRO A 71 -14.77 2.46 -0.02
CA PRO A 71 -15.09 2.66 1.40
C PRO A 71 -14.39 1.66 2.34
N ASN A 72 -13.86 0.55 1.81
CA ASN A 72 -13.15 -0.46 2.59
C ASN A 72 -11.64 -0.23 2.63
N VAL A 73 -11.17 0.94 2.17
CA VAL A 73 -9.75 1.28 2.13
C VAL A 73 -9.43 2.40 3.12
N MET A 74 -8.44 2.17 3.97
CA MET A 74 -7.88 3.17 4.88
C MET A 74 -6.54 3.65 4.34
N LEU A 75 -6.41 4.96 4.12
CA LEU A 75 -5.23 5.60 3.56
C LEU A 75 -4.60 6.53 4.59
N VAL A 76 -3.29 6.42 4.81
CA VAL A 76 -2.51 7.27 5.71
C VAL A 76 -1.33 7.85 4.93
N PRO A 77 -1.00 9.16 5.08
CA PRO A 77 0.00 9.80 4.23
C PRO A 77 1.44 9.58 4.74
N HIS A 78 1.98 8.37 4.57
CA HIS A 78 3.37 8.01 4.89
C HIS A 78 3.79 8.45 6.30
N MET A 79 2.96 8.08 7.28
CA MET A 79 3.05 8.51 8.68
C MET A 79 3.83 7.54 9.57
N GLY A 80 4.34 6.41 9.04
CA GLY A 80 4.96 5.36 9.84
C GLY A 80 6.11 5.79 10.78
N THR A 81 6.77 6.91 10.50
CA THR A 81 7.87 7.46 11.32
C THR A 81 7.51 8.73 12.09
N TRP A 82 6.25 9.17 12.06
CA TRP A 82 5.81 10.45 12.62
C TRP A 82 5.47 10.37 14.11
N THR A 83 6.42 9.90 14.91
CA THR A 83 6.36 9.95 16.38
C THR A 83 7.41 10.91 16.92
N VAL A 84 7.19 11.43 18.15
CA VAL A 84 8.11 12.39 18.78
C VAL A 84 9.50 11.78 18.97
N GLU A 85 9.55 10.51 19.38
CA GLU A 85 10.77 9.76 19.64
C GLU A 85 11.60 9.58 18.36
N VAL A 86 10.97 9.17 17.26
CA VAL A 86 11.64 8.96 15.98
C VAL A 86 12.09 10.28 15.38
N CYS A 87 11.24 11.31 15.39
CA CYS A 87 11.58 12.63 14.89
C CYS A 87 12.70 13.30 15.72
N SER A 88 12.69 13.13 17.04
CA SER A 88 13.75 13.62 17.92
C SER A 88 15.10 12.97 17.59
N LEU A 89 15.12 11.66 17.36
CA LEU A 89 16.33 10.94 17.02
C LEU A 89 16.88 11.36 15.66
N VAL A 90 16.03 11.41 14.63
CA VAL A 90 16.43 11.79 13.26
C VAL A 90 16.89 13.25 13.16
N ARG A 91 16.37 14.15 14.01
CA ARG A 91 16.84 15.54 14.06
C ARG A 91 18.14 15.71 14.84
N SER A 92 18.58 14.70 15.57
CA SER A 92 19.79 14.72 16.39
C SER A 92 21.03 14.17 15.67
N ILE A 93 20.88 13.73 14.42
CA ILE A 93 21.92 13.25 13.51
C ILE A 93 22.11 14.23 12.36
#